data_AF-A0A6L5FF23-F1
#
_entry.id   AF-A0A6L5FF23-F1
#
_cell.length_a   1.000
_cell.length_b   1.000
_cell.length_c   1.000
_cell.angle_alpha   90.00
_cell.angle_beta   90.00
_cell.angle_gamma   90.00
#
_symmetry.space_group_name_H-M   'P 1'
#
loop_
_entity.id
_entity.type
_entity.pdbx_description
1 polymer ?
#
loop_
_entity_poly.entity_id
_entity_poly.type
_entity_poly.pdbx_seq_one_letter_code
_entity_poly.pdbx_strand_id
1 'polypeptide(L)' 'MTDTSQSLPLVRATAEPSTLFAMLIASSLGAALVFTVGFAHPELIHNAAHDWRHSMNFPCH' A
#
# COMPACT_ATOMS: atom_id res chain seq x y z
N MET A 1 18.36 -28.82 37.61
CA MET A 1 17.87 -28.35 36.29
C MET A 1 16.64 -27.50 36.58
N THR A 2 16.84 -26.21 36.84
CA THR A 2 15.79 -25.25 37.21
C THR A 2 15.26 -24.60 35.95
N ASP A 3 14.05 -24.97 35.55
CA ASP A 3 13.36 -24.35 34.41
C ASP A 3 12.77 -23.00 34.87
N THR A 4 13.28 -21.91 34.32
CA THR A 4 12.80 -20.55 34.59
C THR A 4 11.95 -20.12 33.40
N SER A 5 10.64 -20.41 33.47
CA SER A 5 9.66 -19.86 32.53
C SER A 5 9.44 -18.38 32.83
N GLN A 6 10.08 -17.50 32.06
CA GLN A 6 9.80 -16.07 32.09
C GLN A 6 8.47 -15.81 31.36
N SER A 7 7.41 -15.51 32.10
CA SER A 7 6.16 -14.99 31.53
C SER A 7 6.35 -13.51 31.17
N LEU A 8 6.42 -13.23 29.87
CA LEU A 8 6.46 -11.85 29.37
C LEU A 8 5.14 -11.16 29.71
N PRO A 9 5.16 -9.93 30.27
CA PRO A 9 3.95 -9.20 30.56
C PRO A 9 3.26 -8.84 29.23
N LEU A 10 2.06 -9.38 29.01
CA LEU A 10 1.20 -8.98 27.91
C LEU A 10 0.69 -7.56 28.19
N VAL A 11 1.37 -6.56 27.64
CA VAL A 11 0.88 -5.18 27.66
C VAL A 11 -0.36 -5.12 26.77
N ARG A 12 -1.53 -4.97 27.39
CA ARG A 12 -2.78 -4.75 26.67
C ARG A 12 -2.85 -3.29 26.25
N ALA A 13 -2.71 -3.03 24.97
CA ALA A 13 -2.94 -1.70 24.42
C ALA A 13 -4.44 -1.35 24.53
N THR A 14 -4.76 -0.33 25.32
CA THR A 14 -6.06 0.33 25.29
C THR A 14 -5.99 1.42 24.23
N ALA A 15 -6.70 1.23 23.12
CA ALA A 15 -6.74 2.23 22.06
C ALA A 15 -7.79 3.29 22.42
N GLU A 16 -7.36 4.55 22.49
CA GLU A 16 -8.26 5.68 22.62
C GLU A 16 -9.18 5.77 21.39
N PRO A 17 -10.44 6.22 21.53
CA PRO A 17 -11.40 6.26 20.43
C PRO A 17 -10.89 7.08 19.23
N SER A 18 -10.11 8.12 19.46
CA SER A 18 -9.43 8.91 18.42
C SER A 18 -8.39 8.10 17.64
N THR A 19 -7.67 7.21 18.32
CA THR A 19 -6.66 6.34 17.71
C THR A 19 -7.32 5.28 16.84
N LEU A 20 -8.42 4.67 17.32
CA LEU A 20 -9.20 3.72 16.53
C LEU A 20 -9.77 4.38 15.27
N PHE A 21 -10.33 5.59 15.39
CA PHE A 21 -10.83 6.34 14.25
C PHE A 21 -9.73 6.66 13.23
N ALA A 22 -8.56 7.11 13.69
CA ALA A 22 -7.41 7.35 12.83
C ALA A 22 -6.95 6.08 12.10
N MET A 23 -6.89 4.94 12.80
CA MET A 23 -6.54 3.64 12.21
C MET A 23 -7.55 3.21 11.14
N LEU A 24 -8.85 3.41 11.37
CA LEU A 24 -9.89 3.10 10.40
C LEU A 24 -9.79 3.99 9.15
N ILE A 25 -9.54 5.28 9.31
CA ILE A 25 -9.33 6.18 8.17
C ILE A 25 -8.07 5.80 7.40
N ALA A 26 -6.95 5.60 8.09
CA ALA A 26 -5.69 5.22 7.43
C ALA A 26 -5.83 3.89 6.68
N SER A 27 -6.49 2.90 7.28
CA SER A 27 -6.71 1.59 6.66
C SER A 27 -7.67 1.68 5.47
N SER A 28 -8.76 2.44 5.59
CA SER A 28 -9.73 2.61 4.50
C SER A 28 -9.14 3.42 3.35
N LEU A 29 -8.34 4.44 3.62
CA LEU A 29 -7.59 5.19 2.61
C LEU A 29 -6.59 4.28 1.89
N GLY A 30 -5.82 3.48 2.62
CA GLY A 30 -4.89 2.51 2.03
C GLY A 30 -5.61 1.50 1.13
N ALA A 31 -6.73 0.93 1.61
CA ALA A 31 -7.55 0.02 0.82
C ALA A 31 -8.13 0.70 -0.43
N ALA A 32 -8.60 1.94 -0.30
CA ALA A 32 -9.12 2.72 -1.43
C ALA A 32 -8.04 2.98 -2.47
N LEU A 33 -6.81 3.32 -2.07
CA LEU A 33 -5.69 3.51 -3.00
C LEU A 33 -5.38 2.21 -3.76
N VAL A 34 -5.25 1.08 -3.06
CA VAL A 34 -4.98 -0.22 -3.71
C VAL A 34 -6.11 -0.60 -4.67
N PHE A 35 -7.37 -0.42 -4.27
CA PHE A 35 -8.52 -0.76 -5.10
C PHE A 35 -8.62 0.16 -6.33
N THR A 36 -8.59 1.48 -6.12
CA THR A 36 -8.72 2.44 -7.22
C THR A 36 -7.59 2.31 -8.23
N VAL A 37 -6.34 2.19 -7.78
CA VAL A 37 -5.19 2.03 -8.68
C VAL A 37 -5.20 0.65 -9.33
N GLY A 38 -5.48 -0.42 -8.57
CA GLY A 38 -5.48 -1.79 -9.07
C GLY A 38 -6.55 -2.07 -10.12
N PHE A 39 -7.68 -1.36 -10.07
CA PHE A 39 -8.80 -1.51 -11.02
C PHE A 39 -8.96 -0.30 -11.96
N ALA A 40 -7.99 0.63 -12.03
CA ALA A 40 -8.09 1.85 -12.82
C ALA A 40 -8.12 1.63 -14.35
N HIS A 41 -7.66 0.47 -14.85
CA HIS A 41 -7.50 0.17 -16.29
C HIS A 41 -7.00 1.39 -17.10
N PRO A 42 -5.79 1.92 -16.85
CA PRO A 42 -5.36 3.20 -17.39
C PRO A 42 -4.99 3.09 -18.88
N GLU A 43 -5.99 3.10 -19.74
CA GLU A 43 -5.86 3.10 -21.21
C GLU A 43 -4.93 4.21 -21.71
N LEU A 44 -4.99 5.39 -21.09
CA LEU A 44 -4.11 6.52 -21.46
C LEU A 44 -2.63 6.18 -21.25
N ILE A 45 -2.27 5.64 -20.07
CA ILE A 45 -0.88 5.27 -19.76
C ILE A 45 -0.45 4.07 -20.60
N HIS A 46 -1.36 3.12 -20.82
CA HIS A 46 -1.12 1.96 -21.69
C HIS A 46 -0.81 2.38 -23.13
N ASN A 47 -1.62 3.25 -23.72
CA ASN A 47 -1.42 3.79 -25.07
C ASN A 47 -0.15 4.65 -25.14
N ALA A 48 0.10 5.51 -24.14
CA ALA A 48 1.33 6.30 -24.07
C ALA A 48 2.59 5.42 -24.00
N ALA A 49 2.56 4.30 -23.28
CA ALA A 49 3.67 3.34 -23.25
C ALA A 49 3.84 2.61 -24.60
N HIS A 50 2.74 2.31 -25.29
CA HIS A 50 2.79 1.80 -26.66
C HIS A 50 3.37 2.82 -27.65
N ASP A 51 3.05 4.10 -27.51
CA ASP A 51 3.57 5.18 -28.34
C ASP A 51 5.04 5.47 -28.05
N TRP A 52 5.51 5.24 -26.83
CA TRP A 52 6.91 5.43 -26.44
C TRP A 52 7.88 4.60 -27.30
N ARG A 53 7.56 3.33 -27.63
CA ARG A 53 8.44 2.54 -28.51
C ARG A 53 8.49 3.10 -29.94
N HIS A 54 7.43 3.79 -30.38
CA HIS A 54 7.36 4.42 -31.70
C HIS A 54 8.08 5.78 -31.73
N SER A 55 8.06 6.53 -30.62
CA SER A 55 8.81 7.78 -30.49
C SER A 55 10.29 7.57 -30.17
N MET A 56 10.67 6.42 -29.60
CA MET A 56 12.05 6.04 -29.26
C MET A 56 12.89 5.60 -30.46
N ASN A 57 12.33 5.54 -31.67
CA ASN A 57 13.13 5.37 -32.89
C ASN A 57 13.84 6.69 -33.23
N PHE A 58 14.72 7.13 -32.32
CA PHE A 58 15.64 8.24 -32.53
C PHE A 58 16.35 8.03 -33.87
N PRO A 59 16.45 9.06 -34.73
CA PRO A 59 17.13 8.94 -36.01
C PRO A 59 18.59 8.59 -35.77
N CYS A 60 18.96 7.34 -36.03
CA CYS A 60 20.35 6.94 -36.14
C CYS A 60 20.79 7.31 -37.57
N HIS A 61 21.14 8.59 -37.72
CA HIS A 61 21.38 9.28 -39.00
C HIS A 61 20.11 9.55 -39.83
#